data_AF-A0AAD4EDQ0-F1
#
_entry.id   AF-A0AAD4EDQ0-F1
#
_cell.length_a   1.000
_cell.length_b   1.000
_cell.length_c   1.000
_cell.angle_alpha   90.00
_cell.angle_beta   90.00
_cell.angle_gamma   90.00
#
_symmetry.space_group_name_H-M   'P 1'
#
loop_
_entity.id
_entity.type
_entity.pdbx_description
1 polymer ?
#
loop_
_entity_poly.entity_id
_entity_poly.type
_entity_poly.pdbx_seq_one_letter_code
_entity_poly.pdbx_strand_id
1 'polypeptide(L)'
;TFDSIISIHIRHGDFSQQCEEFPVDQCFAPLSVIARRVSEVREELHTRKCIDATHVIMTNGERNPEWWSDFRALGLTRVVHAAERTEEIYGQWHPAFLDAIIQSNGAGFVSTRGSTISTLASRRVQSWHDGATRLVRWGWRSADDH
;
A
#
# COMPACT_ATOMS: atom_id res chain seq x y z
N THR A 1 -16.64 -8.56 1.24
CA THR A 1 -15.69 -9.37 0.44
C THR A 1 -14.62 -8.44 -0.12
N PHE A 2 -13.46 -8.93 -0.57
CA PHE A 2 -12.35 -8.06 -1.02
C PHE A 2 -12.54 -7.48 -2.43
N ASP A 3 -13.65 -7.82 -3.09
CA ASP A 3 -13.93 -7.58 -4.51
C ASP A 3 -14.02 -6.09 -4.90
N SER A 4 -14.07 -5.18 -3.92
CA SER A 4 -14.09 -3.72 -4.11
C SER A 4 -13.07 -2.99 -3.24
N ILE A 5 -12.00 -3.67 -2.82
CA ILE A 5 -10.95 -3.09 -1.96
C ILE A 5 -9.68 -2.83 -2.78
N ILE A 6 -9.09 -1.65 -2.61
CA ILE A 6 -7.70 -1.39 -3.01
C ILE A 6 -6.83 -1.54 -1.76
N SER A 7 -5.92 -2.51 -1.79
CA SER A 7 -4.94 -2.68 -0.72
C SER A 7 -3.69 -1.82 -1.00
N ILE A 8 -3.11 -1.25 0.04
CA ILE A 8 -1.89 -0.45 -0.03
C ILE A 8 -0.83 -1.02 0.89
N HIS A 9 0.40 -1.10 0.38
CA HIS A 9 1.59 -1.40 1.17
C HIS A 9 2.73 -0.46 0.77
N ILE A 10 3.05 0.53 1.61
CA ILE A 10 4.15 1.46 1.35
C ILE A 10 5.30 1.16 2.31
N ARG A 11 6.49 0.92 1.76
CA ARG A 11 7.73 0.83 2.54
C ARG A 11 8.26 2.24 2.73
N HIS A 12 8.45 2.62 3.98
CA HIS A 12 8.93 3.94 4.36
C HIS A 12 10.03 3.80 5.42
N GLY A 13 9.67 3.41 6.65
CA GLY A 13 10.58 3.36 7.80
C GLY A 13 11.95 2.73 7.55
N ASP A 14 12.03 1.43 7.26
CA ASP A 14 13.31 0.73 7.10
C ASP A 14 13.99 1.00 5.75
N PHE A 15 13.23 1.38 4.73
CA PHE A 15 13.76 1.75 3.41
C PHE A 15 14.46 3.11 3.43
N SER A 16 14.27 3.92 4.49
CA SER A 16 14.93 5.22 4.63
C SER A 16 16.46 5.12 4.62
N GLN A 17 17.01 3.96 5.01
CA GLN A 17 18.45 3.69 4.95
C GLN A 17 19.00 3.64 3.52
N GLN A 18 18.13 3.41 2.53
CA GLN A 18 18.49 3.33 1.11
C GLN A 18 18.36 4.68 0.40
N CYS A 19 17.99 5.73 1.13
CA CYS A 19 17.87 7.08 0.57
C CYS A 19 19.22 7.77 0.37
N GLU A 20 20.33 7.18 0.86
CA GLU A 20 21.75 7.58 0.69
C GLU A 20 21.97 9.09 0.47
N GLU A 21 21.85 9.55 -0.78
CA GLU A 21 22.18 10.91 -1.23
C GLU A 21 21.03 11.94 -1.09
N PHE A 22 19.80 11.48 -0.84
CA PHE A 22 18.61 12.32 -0.78
C PHE A 22 18.03 12.40 0.64
N PRO A 23 17.58 13.61 1.06
CA PRO A 23 16.70 13.74 2.22
C PRO A 23 15.47 12.82 2.11
N VAL A 24 15.01 12.28 3.24
CA VAL A 24 13.90 11.29 3.30
C VAL A 24 12.63 11.80 2.58
N ASP A 25 12.33 13.08 2.72
CA ASP A 25 11.19 13.78 2.09
C ASP A 25 11.33 13.91 0.56
N GLN A 26 12.54 13.78 0.01
CA GLN A 26 12.82 13.83 -1.42
C GLN A 26 13.10 12.45 -2.03
N CYS A 27 13.39 11.47 -1.19
CA CYS A 27 13.62 10.09 -1.55
C CYS A 27 12.30 9.32 -1.73
N PHE A 28 11.35 9.47 -0.80
CA PHE A 28 10.06 8.80 -0.87
C PHE A 28 9.06 9.56 -1.72
N ALA A 29 8.17 8.81 -2.35
CA ALA A 29 7.05 9.40 -3.06
C ALA A 29 6.12 10.14 -2.09
N PRO A 30 5.76 11.40 -2.38
CA PRO A 30 4.84 12.15 -1.55
C PRO A 30 3.45 11.51 -1.59
N LEU A 31 2.63 11.83 -0.58
CA LEU A 31 1.28 11.27 -0.47
C LEU A 31 0.40 11.55 -1.69
N SER A 32 0.57 12.71 -2.34
CA SER A 32 -0.14 13.07 -3.57
C SER A 32 0.11 12.08 -4.71
N VAL A 33 1.34 11.54 -4.82
CA VAL A 33 1.67 10.50 -5.80
C VAL A 33 0.97 9.19 -5.47
N ILE A 34 0.95 8.79 -4.20
CA ILE A 34 0.25 7.57 -3.76
C ILE A 34 -1.25 7.71 -4.05
N ALA A 35 -1.86 8.86 -3.74
CA ALA A 35 -3.27 9.15 -4.02
C ALA A 35 -3.59 9.09 -5.53
N ARG A 36 -2.68 9.62 -6.37
CA ARG A 36 -2.78 9.50 -7.83
C ARG A 36 -2.78 8.03 -8.27
N ARG A 37 -1.87 7.20 -7.74
CA ARG A 37 -1.83 5.75 -8.06
C ARG A 37 -3.08 5.00 -7.64
N VAL A 38 -3.65 5.34 -6.48
CA VAL A 38 -4.94 4.78 -6.05
C VAL A 38 -6.04 5.16 -7.03
N SER A 39 -6.05 6.40 -7.52
CA SER A 39 -7.02 6.88 -8.50
C SER A 39 -6.87 6.15 -9.84
N GLU A 40 -5.65 5.95 -10.33
CA GLU A 40 -5.36 5.18 -11.54
C GLU A 40 -5.84 3.72 -11.44
N VAL A 41 -5.60 3.08 -10.29
CA VAL A 41 -6.08 1.71 -10.03
C VAL A 41 -7.61 1.68 -10.00
N ARG A 42 -8.26 2.65 -9.33
CA ARG A 42 -9.72 2.74 -9.27
C ARG A 42 -10.33 2.92 -10.66
N GLU A 43 -9.75 3.79 -11.48
CA GLU A 43 -10.20 4.04 -12.85
C GLU A 43 -10.07 2.79 -13.74
N GLU A 44 -8.94 2.08 -13.62
CA GLU A 44 -8.72 0.83 -14.37
C GLU A 44 -9.72 -0.25 -13.97
N LEU A 45 -10.01 -0.39 -12.66
CA LEU A 45 -11.01 -1.34 -12.15
C LEU A 45 -12.42 -0.99 -12.62
N HIS A 46 -12.77 0.29 -12.60
CA HIS A 46 -14.07 0.75 -13.09
C HIS A 46 -14.21 0.47 -14.58
N THR A 47 -13.23 0.88 -15.38
CA THR A 47 -13.27 0.76 -16.85
C THR A 47 -13.27 -0.68 -17.33
N ARG A 48 -12.43 -1.54 -16.73
CA ARG A 48 -12.29 -2.93 -17.20
C ARG A 48 -13.34 -3.88 -16.64
N LYS A 49 -13.86 -3.60 -15.44
CA LYS A 49 -14.64 -4.58 -14.65
C LYS A 49 -15.92 -4.03 -14.04
N CYS A 50 -16.21 -2.74 -14.23
CA CYS A 50 -17.33 -2.06 -13.57
C CYS A 50 -17.26 -2.16 -12.03
N ILE A 51 -16.05 -2.28 -11.46
CA ILE A 51 -15.84 -2.32 -10.01
C ILE A 51 -15.63 -0.90 -9.51
N ASP A 52 -16.50 -0.43 -8.63
CA ASP A 52 -16.32 0.82 -7.90
C ASP A 52 -15.61 0.54 -6.56
N ALA A 53 -14.29 0.71 -6.54
CA ALA A 53 -13.46 0.41 -5.39
C ALA A 53 -13.39 1.59 -4.41
N THR A 54 -14.41 1.71 -3.57
CA THR A 54 -14.57 2.80 -2.60
C THR A 54 -13.72 2.64 -1.34
N HIS A 55 -13.37 1.40 -0.98
CA HIS A 55 -12.60 1.09 0.22
C HIS A 55 -11.11 0.93 -0.09
N VAL A 56 -10.28 1.59 0.69
CA VAL A 56 -8.83 1.53 0.55
C VAL A 56 -8.20 1.21 1.90
N ILE A 57 -7.45 0.11 1.95
CA ILE A 57 -6.87 -0.42 3.19
C ILE A 57 -5.36 -0.37 3.10
N MET A 58 -4.71 0.24 4.09
CA MET A 58 -3.26 0.30 4.18
C MET A 58 -2.72 -0.64 5.26
N THR A 59 -1.69 -1.40 4.87
CA THR A 59 -0.86 -2.23 5.74
C THR A 59 0.56 -1.65 5.76
N ASN A 60 0.97 -1.06 6.89
CA ASN A 60 2.30 -0.49 7.06
C ASN A 60 2.72 -0.52 8.54
N GLY A 61 3.99 -0.84 8.79
CA GLY A 61 4.65 -0.79 10.10
C GLY A 61 5.09 0.61 10.55
N GLU A 62 4.81 1.66 9.78
CA GLU A 62 5.14 3.05 10.13
C GLU A 62 4.51 3.49 11.46
N ARG A 63 5.31 4.17 12.29
CA ARG A 63 4.93 4.61 13.64
C ARG A 63 4.75 6.13 13.74
N ASN A 64 5.27 6.90 12.79
CA ASN A 64 5.15 8.35 12.80
C ASN A 64 3.66 8.80 12.71
N PRO A 65 3.09 9.42 13.76
CA PRO A 65 1.68 9.80 13.78
C PRO A 65 1.32 10.91 12.79
N GLU A 66 2.26 11.82 12.46
CA GLU A 66 2.06 12.88 11.47
C GLU A 66 1.91 12.28 10.07
N TRP A 67 2.74 11.30 9.73
CA TRP A 67 2.59 10.58 8.46
C TRP A 67 1.16 10.00 8.34
N TRP A 68 0.61 9.44 9.41
CA TRP A 68 -0.74 8.88 9.39
C TRP A 68 -1.88 9.90 9.40
N SER A 69 -1.68 11.17 9.81
CA SER A 69 -2.74 12.18 9.72
C SER A 69 -3.10 12.47 8.27
N ASP A 70 -2.09 12.51 7.41
CA ASP A 70 -2.28 12.85 5.99
C ASP A 70 -3.02 11.72 5.26
N PHE A 71 -2.71 10.45 5.60
CA PHE A 71 -3.43 9.30 5.06
C PHE A 71 -4.90 9.26 5.49
N ARG A 72 -5.22 9.65 6.73
CA ARG A 72 -6.62 9.72 7.19
C ARG A 72 -7.41 10.78 6.44
N ALA A 73 -6.80 11.92 6.12
CA ALA A 73 -7.44 12.97 5.34
C ALA A 73 -7.85 12.51 3.92
N LEU A 74 -7.20 11.46 3.40
CA LEU A 74 -7.53 10.83 2.12
C LEU A 74 -8.58 9.71 2.22
N GLY A 75 -9.18 9.49 3.40
CA GLY A 75 -10.17 8.44 3.60
C GLY A 75 -9.60 7.03 3.63
N LEU A 76 -8.29 6.87 3.88
CA LEU A 76 -7.61 5.58 3.90
C LEU A 76 -7.78 4.89 5.26
N THR A 77 -8.17 3.63 5.25
CA THR A 77 -8.31 2.82 6.46
C THR A 77 -6.97 2.17 6.80
N ARG A 78 -6.50 2.36 8.03
CA ARG A 78 -5.27 1.72 8.54
C ARG A 78 -5.59 0.42 9.27
N VAL A 79 -4.82 -0.63 9.00
CA VAL A 79 -4.79 -1.83 9.85
C VAL A 79 -3.93 -1.55 11.10
N VAL A 80 -4.49 -1.75 12.30
CA VAL A 80 -3.81 -1.50 13.58
C VAL A 80 -3.80 -2.77 14.44
N HIS A 81 -2.83 -3.64 14.19
CA HIS A 81 -2.70 -4.93 14.91
C HIS A 81 -2.62 -4.81 16.43
N ALA A 82 -2.06 -3.70 16.95
CA ALA A 82 -1.99 -3.46 18.39
C ALA A 82 -3.38 -3.23 19.02
N ALA A 83 -4.26 -2.51 18.34
CA ALA A 83 -5.64 -2.27 18.80
C ALA A 83 -6.44 -3.58 18.79
N GLU A 84 -6.19 -4.43 17.79
CA GLU A 84 -6.81 -5.75 17.64
C GLU A 84 -6.12 -6.85 18.47
N ARG A 85 -5.06 -6.51 19.23
CA ARG A 85 -4.25 -7.46 20.02
C ARG A 85 -3.82 -8.70 19.21
N THR A 86 -3.58 -8.53 17.92
CA THR A 86 -3.39 -9.65 16.98
C THR A 86 -2.25 -10.57 17.41
N GLU A 87 -1.10 -9.99 17.78
CA GLU A 87 0.06 -10.75 18.23
C GLU A 87 -0.17 -11.44 19.57
N GLU A 88 -0.87 -10.80 20.50
CA GLU A 88 -1.15 -11.39 21.81
C GLU A 88 -2.08 -12.60 21.71
N ILE A 89 -3.10 -12.50 20.85
CA ILE A 89 -4.13 -13.53 20.71
C ILE A 89 -3.65 -14.67 19.81
N TYR A 90 -2.96 -14.36 18.71
CA TYR A 90 -2.63 -15.33 17.67
C TYR A 90 -1.13 -15.65 17.58
N GLY A 91 -0.27 -14.80 18.13
CA GLY A 91 1.19 -14.96 18.13
C GLY A 91 1.92 -14.06 17.14
N GLN A 92 3.24 -13.89 17.36
CA GLN A 92 4.11 -12.91 16.69
C GLN A 92 4.06 -12.87 15.16
N TRP A 93 3.77 -13.99 14.50
CA TRP A 93 3.78 -14.08 13.03
C TRP A 93 2.44 -13.72 12.38
N HIS A 94 1.35 -13.71 13.13
CA HIS A 94 0.01 -13.46 12.58
C HIS A 94 -0.18 -12.08 11.96
N PRO A 95 0.35 -10.97 12.54
CA PRO A 95 0.29 -9.68 11.88
C PRO A 95 0.83 -9.73 10.43
N ALA A 96 2.00 -10.33 10.24
CA ALA A 96 2.62 -10.45 8.92
C ALA A 96 1.78 -11.32 7.96
N PHE A 97 1.18 -12.41 8.44
CA PHE A 97 0.31 -13.25 7.61
C PHE A 97 -0.99 -12.56 7.23
N LEU A 98 -1.63 -11.85 8.16
CA LEU A 98 -2.84 -11.08 7.89
C LEU A 98 -2.56 -9.96 6.90
N ASP A 99 -1.47 -9.22 7.07
CA ASP A 99 -1.02 -8.21 6.11
C ASP A 99 -0.81 -8.82 4.72
N ALA A 100 -0.13 -9.98 4.63
CA ALA A 100 0.06 -10.66 3.35
C ALA A 100 -1.26 -11.08 2.68
N ILE A 101 -2.25 -11.51 3.47
CA ILE A 101 -3.60 -11.84 2.98
C ILE A 101 -4.29 -10.57 2.46
N ILE A 102 -4.32 -9.50 3.25
CA ILE A 102 -4.96 -8.22 2.87
C ILE A 102 -4.33 -7.66 1.60
N GLN A 103 -2.99 -7.65 1.52
CA GLN A 103 -2.24 -7.15 0.37
C GLN A 103 -2.50 -7.96 -0.91
N SER A 104 -2.72 -9.27 -0.79
CA SER A 104 -2.85 -10.17 -1.94
C SER A 104 -4.28 -10.32 -2.47
N ASN A 105 -5.31 -9.97 -1.67
CA ASN A 105 -6.71 -10.28 -1.99
C ASN A 105 -7.53 -9.08 -2.48
N GLY A 106 -6.98 -7.86 -2.45
CA GLY A 106 -7.69 -6.68 -2.96
C GLY A 106 -7.97 -6.79 -4.46
N ALA A 107 -9.08 -6.19 -4.90
CA ALA A 107 -9.37 -6.00 -6.33
C ALA A 107 -8.29 -5.14 -7.02
N GLY A 108 -7.66 -4.23 -6.28
CA GLY A 108 -6.49 -3.49 -6.72
C GLY A 108 -5.39 -3.39 -5.67
N PHE A 109 -4.19 -3.02 -6.10
CA PHE A 109 -3.04 -2.92 -5.21
C PHE A 109 -2.08 -1.78 -5.58
N VAL A 110 -1.73 -0.96 -4.59
CA VAL A 110 -0.71 0.10 -4.73
C VAL A 110 0.42 -0.16 -3.75
N SER A 111 1.66 -0.18 -4.23
CA SER A 111 2.79 -0.53 -3.35
C SER A 111 4.12 0.05 -3.79
N THR A 112 5.21 -0.27 -3.08
CA THR A 112 6.54 0.31 -3.30
C THR A 112 7.36 -0.56 -4.24
N ARG A 113 7.93 0.04 -5.29
CA ARG A 113 8.85 -0.67 -6.20
C ARG A 113 10.09 -1.15 -5.44
N GLY A 114 10.58 -2.35 -5.73
CA GLY A 114 11.80 -2.90 -5.12
C GLY A 114 11.58 -3.71 -3.84
N SER A 115 10.38 -3.69 -3.24
CA SER A 115 10.04 -4.62 -2.16
C SER A 115 9.58 -5.97 -2.71
N THR A 116 10.17 -7.06 -2.20
CA THR A 116 9.81 -8.43 -2.59
C THR A 116 8.38 -8.77 -2.18
N ILE A 117 7.94 -8.28 -1.02
CA ILE A 117 6.54 -8.38 -0.55
C ILE A 117 5.60 -7.67 -1.53
N SER A 118 5.93 -6.44 -1.93
CA SER A 118 5.16 -5.66 -2.91
C SER A 118 5.05 -6.39 -4.26
N THR A 119 6.16 -6.99 -4.70
CA THR A 119 6.22 -7.76 -5.94
C THR A 119 5.32 -9.00 -5.86
N LEU A 120 5.42 -9.77 -4.78
CA LEU A 120 4.62 -10.98 -4.56
C LEU A 120 3.12 -10.65 -4.49
N ALA A 121 2.73 -9.67 -3.68
CA ALA A 121 1.35 -9.24 -3.53
C ALA A 121 0.77 -8.73 -4.87
N SER A 122 1.52 -7.91 -5.62
CA SER A 122 1.10 -7.46 -6.95
C SER A 122 0.86 -8.63 -7.91
N ARG A 123 1.72 -9.65 -7.91
CA ARG A 123 1.54 -10.84 -8.75
C ARG A 123 0.30 -11.64 -8.36
N ARG A 124 -0.01 -11.72 -7.07
CA ARG A 124 -1.22 -12.42 -6.59
C ARG A 124 -2.49 -11.66 -6.97
N VAL A 125 -2.53 -10.35 -6.77
CA VAL A 125 -3.69 -9.53 -7.19
C VAL A 125 -3.94 -9.65 -8.70
N GLN A 126 -2.88 -9.59 -9.51
CA GLN A 126 -2.99 -9.78 -10.96
C GLN A 126 -3.43 -11.21 -11.34
N SER A 127 -2.86 -12.25 -10.73
CA SER A 127 -3.12 -13.63 -11.17
C SER A 127 -4.38 -14.25 -10.57
N TRP A 128 -4.72 -13.92 -9.33
CA TRP A 128 -5.87 -14.50 -8.61
C TRP A 128 -7.15 -13.73 -8.88
N HIS A 129 -7.06 -12.41 -9.09
CA HIS A 129 -8.23 -11.54 -9.22
C HIS A 129 -8.28 -10.79 -10.56
N ASP A 130 -7.28 -10.95 -11.44
CA ASP A 130 -7.09 -10.09 -12.61
C ASP A 130 -7.16 -8.59 -12.22
N GLY A 131 -6.61 -8.28 -11.04
CA GLY A 131 -6.70 -6.97 -10.42
C GLY A 131 -5.69 -5.95 -10.95
N ALA A 132 -6.04 -4.68 -10.86
CA ALA A 132 -5.17 -3.58 -11.30
C ALA A 132 -4.13 -3.25 -10.23
N THR A 133 -2.86 -3.07 -10.64
CA THR A 133 -1.78 -2.77 -9.68
C THR A 133 -0.88 -1.63 -10.13
N ARG A 134 -0.30 -0.90 -9.17
CA ARG A 134 0.70 0.15 -9.40
C ARG A 134 1.83 0.05 -8.37
N LEU A 135 3.07 0.13 -8.83
CA LEU A 135 4.25 0.20 -7.97
C LEU A 135 4.85 1.60 -8.07
N VAL A 136 4.82 2.31 -6.94
CA VAL A 136 5.37 3.64 -6.75
C VAL A 136 6.90 3.57 -6.75
N ARG A 137 7.52 4.37 -7.61
CA ARG A 137 8.97 4.57 -7.67
C ARG A 137 9.41 5.56 -6.58
N TRP A 138 10.65 5.42 -6.14
CA TRP A 138 11.26 6.16 -5.04
C TRP A 138 12.79 6.04 -5.17
N GLY A 139 13.53 6.75 -4.31
CA GLY A 139 14.99 6.72 -4.24
C GLY A 139 15.67 7.96 -4.84
N TRP A 140 14.92 8.83 -5.52
CA TRP A 140 15.39 10.13 -5.99
C TRP A 140 14.21 11.09 -6.20
N ARG A 141 14.52 12.40 -6.32
CA ARG A 141 13.50 13.42 -6.53
C ARG A 141 12.71 13.15 -7.81
N SER A 142 11.39 13.23 -7.72
CA SER A 142 10.48 13.06 -8.87
C SER A 142 10.56 11.68 -9.53
N ALA A 143 10.99 10.63 -8.80
CA ALA A 143 11.12 9.28 -9.33
C ALA A 143 9.85 8.69 -9.95
N ASP A 144 8.69 9.20 -9.54
CA ASP A 144 7.36 8.74 -9.92
C ASP A 144 6.52 9.85 -10.58
N ASP A 145 7.14 10.95 -11.02
CA ASP A 145 6.48 11.99 -11.80
C ASP A 145 6.34 11.49 -13.24
N HIS A 146 5.13 11.11 -13.61
CA HIS A 146 4.75 10.77 -14.98
C HIS A 146 4.30 12.01 -15.75
#